data_AF-A0A069D4U2-F1
#
_entry.id   AF-A0A069D4U2-F1
#
_cell.length_a   1.000
_cell.length_b   1.000
_cell.length_c   1.000
_cell.angle_alpha   90.00
_cell.angle_beta   90.00
_cell.angle_gamma   90.00
#
_symmetry.space_group_name_H-M   'P 1'
#
loop_
_entity.id
_entity.type
_entity.pdbx_description
1 polymer ?
#
loop_
_entity_poly.entity_id
_entity_poly.type
_entity_poly.pdbx_seq_one_letter_code
_entity_poly.pdbx_strand_id
1 'polypeptide(L)'
;MFEIEVTILDLLIKGFIVGIVVSAPLGPVGVLCIQRTLNKGRWYGFITGLGASLSDIAYALLTGYGMSFIFDFINANLFYLQLLGSIMLLGFGFYTFRSNPVQSIRPISTNKGSYFHNFITLLP
;
A
#
# COMPACT_ATOMS: atom_id res chain seq x y z
N MET A 1 8.74 -14.02 30.67
CA MET A 1 10.18 -13.96 30.37
C MET A 1 10.47 -14.86 29.17
N PHE A 2 9.86 -14.56 28.01
CA PHE A 2 9.91 -15.41 26.82
C PHE A 2 10.35 -14.55 25.63
N GLU A 3 11.33 -15.04 24.86
CA GLU A 3 11.61 -14.68 23.45
C GLU A 3 12.28 -13.33 23.09
N ILE A 4 13.11 -12.72 23.95
CA ILE A 4 13.95 -11.57 23.50
C ILE A 4 15.16 -12.05 22.64
N GLU A 5 15.36 -13.37 22.53
CA GLU A 5 16.39 -13.98 21.67
C GLU A 5 15.94 -14.18 20.21
N VAL A 6 14.73 -13.72 19.83
CA VAL A 6 14.48 -13.43 18.41
C VAL A 6 15.41 -12.27 18.07
N THR A 7 16.55 -12.59 17.47
CA THR A 7 17.63 -11.63 17.27
C THR A 7 17.06 -10.45 16.49
N ILE A 8 17.42 -9.22 16.83
CA ILE A 8 17.01 -8.01 16.06
C ILE A 8 17.28 -8.21 14.56
N LEU A 9 18.32 -8.98 14.25
CA LEU A 9 18.65 -9.52 12.93
C LEU A 9 17.52 -10.36 12.30
N ASP A 10 16.92 -11.30 13.01
CA ASP A 10 15.78 -12.11 12.53
C ASP A 10 14.56 -11.22 12.25
N LEU A 11 14.26 -10.27 13.13
CA LEU A 11 13.16 -9.31 12.92
C LEU A 11 13.39 -8.45 11.67
N LEU A 12 14.61 -7.94 11.49
CA LEU A 12 14.99 -7.16 10.31
C LEU A 12 14.90 -8.00 9.02
N ILE A 13 15.42 -9.23 9.05
CA ILE A 13 15.38 -10.15 7.90
C ILE A 13 13.93 -10.49 7.55
N LYS A 14 13.10 -10.84 8.54
CA LYS A 14 11.69 -11.19 8.32
C LYS A 14 10.89 -10.00 7.80
N GLY A 15 11.09 -8.82 8.36
CA GLY A 15 10.49 -7.58 7.85
C GLY A 15 10.88 -7.27 6.41
N PHE A 16 12.17 -7.44 6.07
CA PHE A 16 12.69 -7.23 4.72
C PHE A 16 12.08 -8.23 3.72
N ILE A 17 12.03 -9.52 4.05
CA ILE A 17 11.44 -10.56 3.20
C ILE A 17 9.96 -10.27 2.95
N VAL A 18 9.18 -9.95 3.98
CA VAL A 18 7.76 -9.62 3.83
C VAL A 18 7.58 -8.38 2.96
N GLY A 19 8.40 -7.34 3.15
CA GLY A 19 8.36 -6.13 2.32
C GLY A 19 8.61 -6.42 0.84
N ILE A 20 9.57 -7.30 0.52
CA ILE A 20 9.85 -7.73 -0.86
C ILE A 20 8.67 -8.50 -1.44
N VAL A 21 8.13 -9.48 -0.70
CA VAL A 21 7.02 -10.32 -1.18
C VAL A 21 5.77 -9.48 -1.45
N VAL A 22 5.48 -8.50 -0.61
CA VAL A 22 4.34 -7.57 -0.78
C VAL A 22 4.56 -6.62 -1.96
N SER A 23 5.80 -6.23 -2.25
CA SER A 23 6.14 -5.33 -3.37
C SER A 23 6.28 -6.05 -4.72
N ALA A 24 6.51 -7.37 -4.71
CA ALA A 24 6.66 -8.19 -5.91
C ALA A 24 5.45 -8.15 -6.88
N PRO A 25 4.18 -8.20 -6.42
CA PRO A 25 3.05 -8.00 -7.32
C PRO A 25 3.01 -6.56 -7.83
N LEU A 26 3.17 -6.40 -9.15
CA LEU A 26 3.03 -5.11 -9.83
C LEU A 26 1.56 -4.67 -9.81
N GLY A 27 1.15 -4.03 -8.71
CA GLY A 27 -0.18 -3.47 -8.55
C GLY A 27 -0.45 -2.25 -9.45
N PRO A 28 -1.66 -1.68 -9.39
CA PRO A 28 -2.05 -0.51 -10.19
C PRO A 28 -1.12 0.70 -9.99
N VAL A 29 -0.57 0.87 -8.78
CA VAL A 29 0.38 1.94 -8.45
C VAL A 29 1.73 1.73 -9.17
N GLY A 30 2.23 0.49 -9.21
CA GLY A 30 3.47 0.15 -9.91
C GLY A 30 3.37 0.37 -11.42
N VAL A 31 2.25 -0.07 -12.02
CA VAL A 31 1.96 0.18 -13.44
C VAL A 31 1.87 1.67 -13.74
N LEU A 32 1.24 2.46 -12.87
CA LEU A 32 1.14 3.92 -13.02
C LEU A 32 2.52 4.60 -12.98
N CYS A 33 3.41 4.17 -12.08
CA CYS A 33 4.78 4.70 -11.98
C CYS A 33 5.57 4.42 -13.27
N ILE A 34 5.47 3.20 -13.81
CA ILE A 34 6.10 2.82 -15.08
C ILE A 34 5.54 3.66 -16.23
N GLN A 35 4.21 3.78 -16.34
CA GLN A 35 3.58 4.56 -17.40
C GLN A 35 3.93 6.06 -17.34
N ARG A 36 4.04 6.66 -16.14
CA ARG A 36 4.46 8.06 -16.00
C ARG A 36 5.93 8.26 -16.32
N THR A 37 6.78 7.30 -15.96
CA THR A 37 8.21 7.29 -16.33
C THR A 37 8.39 7.26 -17.84
N LEU A 38 7.64 6.39 -18.53
CA LEU A 38 7.72 6.24 -19.99
C LEU A 38 7.08 7.40 -20.75
N ASN A 39 5.94 7.93 -20.31
CA ASN A 39 5.21 8.97 -21.06
C ASN A 39 5.61 10.42 -20.72
N LYS A 40 6.03 10.70 -19.48
CA LYS A 40 6.35 12.08 -19.02
C LYS A 40 7.84 12.27 -18.68
N GLY A 41 8.63 11.18 -18.65
CA GLY A 41 10.07 11.20 -18.36
C GLY A 41 10.44 10.78 -16.93
N ARG A 42 11.73 10.51 -16.70
CA ARG A 42 12.28 9.92 -15.45
C ARG A 42 11.97 10.70 -14.17
N TRP A 43 11.94 12.03 -14.23
CA TRP A 43 11.68 12.87 -13.06
C TRP A 43 10.26 12.74 -12.52
N TYR A 44 9.27 12.55 -13.40
CA TYR A 44 7.87 12.37 -13.00
C TYR A 44 7.64 11.01 -12.33
N GLY A 45 8.28 9.95 -12.83
CA GLY A 45 8.26 8.64 -12.18
C GLY A 45 8.81 8.69 -10.76
N PHE A 46 9.97 9.33 -10.58
CA PHE A 46 10.63 9.45 -9.27
C PHE A 46 9.76 10.14 -8.23
N ILE A 47 9.17 11.29 -8.57
CA ILE A 47 8.25 12.02 -7.69
C ILE A 47 7.06 11.15 -7.27
N THR A 48 6.51 10.37 -8.20
CA THR A 48 5.33 9.54 -7.91
C THR A 48 5.65 8.33 -7.05
N GLY A 49 6.83 7.71 -7.24
CA GLY A 49 7.31 6.67 -6.35
C GLY A 49 7.59 7.19 -4.95
N LEU A 50 8.18 8.38 -4.84
CA LEU A 50 8.52 9.01 -3.56
C LEU A 50 7.25 9.36 -2.76
N GLY A 51 6.21 9.88 -3.42
CA GLY A 51 4.91 10.12 -2.79
C GLY A 51 4.22 8.82 -2.32
N ALA A 52 4.28 7.75 -3.11
CA ALA A 52 3.73 6.45 -2.72
C ALA A 52 4.45 5.90 -1.46
N SER A 53 5.78 5.90 -1.46
CA SER A 53 6.57 5.43 -0.31
C SER A 53 6.35 6.25 0.96
N LEU A 54 6.17 7.57 0.83
CA LEU A 54 5.93 8.43 1.98
C LEU A 54 4.56 8.16 2.60
N SER A 55 3.56 7.88 1.75
CA SER A 55 2.21 7.48 2.17
C SER A 55 2.24 6.16 2.94
N ASP A 56 2.96 5.16 2.42
CA ASP A 56 3.10 3.86 3.08
C ASP A 56 3.84 3.99 4.42
N ILE A 57 4.86 4.84 4.51
CA ILE A 57 5.56 5.14 5.77
C ILE A 57 4.62 5.81 6.77
N ALA A 58 3.85 6.82 6.35
CA ALA A 58 2.90 7.50 7.23
C ALA A 58 1.84 6.52 7.76
N TYR A 59 1.31 5.65 6.89
CA TYR A 59 0.34 4.63 7.28
C TYR A 59 0.93 3.59 8.22
N ALA A 60 2.17 3.14 7.97
CA ALA A 60 2.89 2.20 8.82
C ALA A 60 3.18 2.79 10.20
N LEU A 61 3.59 4.06 10.27
CA LEU A 61 3.81 4.76 11.53
C LEU A 61 2.50 4.90 12.31
N LEU A 62 1.43 5.38 11.66
CA LEU A 62 0.13 5.57 12.31
C LEU A 62 -0.43 4.24 12.84
N THR A 63 -0.32 3.18 12.06
CA THR A 63 -0.70 1.83 12.46
C THR A 63 0.16 1.31 13.60
N GLY A 64 1.49 1.47 13.52
CA GLY A 64 2.44 1.03 14.54
C GLY A 64 2.21 1.73 15.88
N TYR A 65 2.03 3.05 15.89
CA TYR A 65 1.72 3.81 17.11
C TYR A 65 0.32 3.51 17.63
N GLY A 66 -0.67 3.36 16.74
CA GLY A 66 -2.07 3.13 17.11
C GLY A 66 -2.36 1.71 17.60
N MET A 67 -1.55 0.73 17.19
CA MET A 67 -1.78 -0.69 17.51
C MET A 67 -1.90 -0.93 19.02
N SER A 68 -1.03 -0.34 19.85
CA SER A 68 -1.07 -0.56 21.30
C SER A 68 -2.39 -0.15 21.95
N PHE A 69 -3.09 0.85 21.42
CA PHE A 69 -4.39 1.29 21.93
C PHE A 69 -5.56 0.50 21.32
N ILE A 70 -5.42 0.15 20.04
CA ILE A 70 -6.48 -0.54 19.28
C ILE A 70 -6.54 -2.04 19.57
N PHE A 71 -5.43 -2.66 20.01
CA PHE A 71 -5.32 -4.12 20.17
C PHE A 71 -6.33 -4.70 21.17
N ASP A 72 -6.55 -4.00 22.30
CA ASP A 72 -7.49 -4.43 23.33
C ASP A 72 -8.95 -4.42 22.80
N PHE A 73 -9.29 -3.40 22.00
CA PHE A 73 -10.60 -3.30 21.36
C PHE A 73 -10.80 -4.36 20.26
N ILE A 74 -9.74 -4.65 19.48
CA ILE A 74 -9.75 -5.71 18.47
C ILE A 74 -10.00 -7.07 19.13
N ASN A 75 -9.28 -7.40 20.21
CA ASN A 75 -9.42 -8.71 20.85
C ASN A 75 -10.83 -8.95 21.42
N ALA A 76 -11.47 -7.91 21.97
CA ALA A 76 -12.83 -8.00 22.46
C ALA A 76 -13.88 -8.25 21.34
N ASN A 77 -13.62 -7.80 20.12
CA ASN A 77 -14.55 -7.89 18.98
C ASN A 77 -13.98 -8.67 17.78
N LEU A 78 -12.98 -9.53 18.02
CA LEU A 78 -12.19 -10.17 16.97
C LEU A 78 -13.06 -10.95 15.99
N PHE A 79 -14.06 -11.66 16.52
CA PHE A 79 -15.03 -12.42 15.72
C PHE A 79 -15.78 -11.53 14.72
N TYR A 80 -16.27 -10.36 15.16
CA TYR A 80 -17.00 -9.42 14.30
C TYR A 80 -16.09 -8.79 13.24
N LEU A 81 -14.87 -8.39 13.64
CA LEU A 81 -13.86 -7.83 12.73
C LEU A 81 -13.42 -8.83 11.67
N GLN A 82 -13.19 -10.09 12.05
CA GLN A 82 -12.79 -11.16 11.14
C GLN A 82 -13.91 -11.51 10.17
N LEU A 83 -15.15 -11.60 10.64
CA LEU A 83 -16.32 -11.85 9.80
C LEU A 83 -16.49 -10.72 8.77
N LEU A 84 -16.44 -9.47 9.21
CA LEU A 84 -16.56 -8.31 8.33
C LEU A 84 -15.41 -8.23 7.31
N GLY A 85 -14.17 -8.45 7.74
CA GLY A 85 -13.00 -8.47 6.87
C GLY A 85 -13.08 -9.58 5.81
N SER A 86 -13.53 -10.77 6.18
CA SER A 86 -13.73 -11.89 5.24
C SER A 86 -14.81 -11.58 4.22
N ILE A 87 -15.97 -11.05 4.66
CA ILE A 87 -17.06 -10.65 3.76
C ILE A 87 -16.60 -9.56 2.80
N MET A 88 -15.86 -8.55 3.27
CA MET A 88 -15.29 -7.51 2.41
C MET A 88 -14.32 -8.09 1.38
N LEU A 89 -13.39 -8.96 1.79
CA LEU A 89 -12.44 -9.57 0.87
C LEU A 89 -13.11 -10.48 -0.16
N LEU A 90 -14.13 -11.25 0.25
CA LEU A 90 -14.94 -12.04 -0.68
C LEU A 90 -15.70 -11.15 -1.66
N GLY A 91 -16.28 -10.04 -1.17
CA GLY A 91 -16.94 -9.05 -2.00
C GLY A 91 -16.01 -8.43 -3.04
N PHE A 92 -14.81 -8.01 -2.62
CA PHE A 92 -13.78 -7.48 -3.53
C PHE A 92 -13.26 -8.54 -4.49
N GLY A 93 -13.07 -9.78 -4.04
CA GLY A 93 -12.65 -10.90 -4.87
C GLY A 93 -13.67 -11.20 -5.97
N PHE A 94 -14.96 -11.29 -5.60
CA PHE A 94 -16.05 -11.49 -6.55
C PHE A 94 -16.19 -10.30 -7.52
N TYR A 95 -16.11 -9.08 -7.01
CA TYR A 95 -16.14 -7.86 -7.82
C TYR A 95 -14.99 -7.83 -8.84
N THR A 96 -13.78 -8.21 -8.43
CA THR A 96 -12.59 -8.29 -9.30
C THR A 96 -12.72 -9.41 -10.32
N PHE A 97 -13.31 -10.55 -9.97
CA PHE A 97 -13.52 -11.67 -10.90
C PHE A 97 -14.53 -11.30 -12.01
N ARG A 98 -15.51 -10.45 -11.70
CA ARG A 98 -16.55 -10.01 -12.64
C ARG A 98 -16.15 -8.75 -13.44
N SER A 99 -15.27 -7.92 -12.89
CA SER A 99 -14.77 -6.71 -13.52
C SER A 99 -13.53 -7.03 -14.34
N ASN A 100 -13.60 -6.95 -15.67
CA ASN A 100 -12.43 -7.09 -16.55
C ASN A 100 -11.30 -6.13 -16.10
N PRO A 101 -10.19 -6.63 -15.51
CA PRO A 101 -9.14 -5.80 -14.91
C PRO A 101 -8.33 -5.01 -15.94
N VAL A 102 -8.58 -5.24 -17.24
CA VAL A 102 -7.92 -4.56 -18.37
C VAL A 102 -8.52 -3.17 -18.65
N GLN A 103 -9.77 -2.92 -18.28
CA GLN A 103 -10.48 -1.68 -18.65
C GLN A 103 -10.44 -0.55 -17.60
N SER A 104 -9.99 -0.80 -16.37
CA SER A 104 -9.89 0.24 -15.33
C SER A 104 -8.54 0.94 -15.28
N ILE A 105 -7.60 0.61 -16.17
CA ILE A 105 -6.43 1.45 -16.43
C ILE A 105 -6.94 2.70 -17.16
N ARG A 106 -7.49 3.64 -16.40
CA ARG A 106 -7.87 4.95 -16.92
C ARG A 106 -6.63 5.54 -17.60
N PRO A 107 -6.71 5.93 -18.88
CA PRO A 107 -5.60 6.60 -19.54
C PRO A 107 -5.25 7.85 -18.73
N ILE A 108 -3.96 8.01 -18.46
CA ILE A 108 -3.44 9.09 -17.62
C ILE A 108 -3.84 10.41 -18.26
N SER A 109 -4.51 11.28 -17.50
CA SER A 109 -4.79 12.64 -17.93
C SER A 109 -3.50 13.31 -18.37
N THR A 110 -3.49 13.72 -19.64
CA THR A 110 -2.37 14.36 -20.36
C THR A 110 -2.11 15.79 -19.87
N ASN A 111 -2.86 16.27 -18.89
CA ASN A 111 -2.78 17.65 -18.45
C ASN A 111 -1.46 17.88 -17.68
N LYS A 112 -0.66 18.82 -18.19
CA LYS A 112 0.61 19.28 -17.61
C LYS A 112 0.33 20.20 -16.41
N GLY A 113 -0.15 19.64 -15.31
CA GLY A 113 -0.17 20.33 -14.03
C GLY A 113 1.25 20.48 -13.47
N SER A 114 1.58 21.63 -12.88
CA SER A 114 2.87 21.95 -12.26
C SER A 114 3.37 20.85 -11.32
N TYR A 115 4.70 20.64 -11.26
CA TYR A 115 5.37 19.59 -10.50
C TYR A 115 4.94 19.55 -9.02
N PHE A 116 4.72 20.71 -8.40
CA PHE A 116 4.28 20.84 -7.01
C PHE A 116 2.83 20.39 -6.79
N HIS A 117 1.93 20.64 -7.75
CA HIS A 117 0.53 20.20 -7.63
C HIS A 117 0.41 18.66 -7.68
N ASN A 118 1.25 17.99 -8.47
CA ASN A 118 1.28 16.52 -8.53
C ASN A 118 1.91 15.92 -7.26
N PHE A 119 2.85 16.61 -6.62
CA PHE A 119 3.44 16.16 -5.36
C PHE A 119 2.43 16.25 -4.21
N ILE A 120 1.70 17.36 -4.13
CA ILE A 120 0.71 17.62 -3.06
C ILE A 120 -0.56 16.78 -3.26
N THR A 121 -1.04 16.56 -4.48
CA THR A 121 -2.21 15.69 -4.76
C THR A 121 -1.95 14.21 -4.49
N LEU A 122 -0.68 13.77 -4.46
CA LEU A 122 -0.32 12.37 -4.20
C LEU A 122 0.05 12.11 -2.73
N LEU A 123 0.17 13.17 -1.93
CA LEU A 123 0.17 13.06 -0.48
C LEU A 123 -1.29 12.83 -0.07
N PRO A 124 -1.65 11.67 0.51
CA PRO A 124 -2.99 11.46 1.07
C PRO A 124 -3.29 12.45 2.21
#